data_AF-A0A9D1AQP0-F1
#
_entry.id   AF-A0A9D1AQP0-F1
#
_cell.length_a   1.000
_cell.length_b   1.000
_cell.length_c   1.000
_cell.angle_alpha   90.00
_cell.angle_beta   90.00
_cell.angle_gamma   90.00
#
_symmetry.space_group_name_H-M   'P 1'
#
loop_
_entity.id
_entity.type
_entity.pdbx_description
1 polymer ?
#
loop_
_entity_poly.entity_id
_entity_poly.type
_entity_poly.pdbx_seq_one_letter_code
_entity_poly.pdbx_strand_id
1 'polypeptide(L)'
;MERLRMAVLLLLLAAVLFFVGRRLYDCRITASVVGNKLYYHEAVYDEILASGLPLDTGRCLGSVRYELGETCRFYELKGLPEYLYVSLGWEYRLYRLCEAE
;
A
#
# COMPACT_ATOMS: atom_id res chain seq x y z
N MET A 1 -21.22 -36.61 17.12
CA MET A 1 -21.53 -35.15 17.20
C MET A 1 -20.33 -34.28 17.58
N GLU A 2 -19.40 -34.74 18.41
CA GLU A 2 -18.26 -33.93 18.87
C GLU A 2 -17.28 -33.51 17.75
N ARG A 3 -16.99 -34.39 16.80
CA ARG A 3 -16.12 -34.07 15.64
C ARG A 3 -16.70 -32.96 14.75
N LEU A 4 -18.03 -32.96 14.56
CA LEU A 4 -18.73 -31.91 13.83
C LEU A 4 -18.66 -30.57 14.58
N ARG A 5 -18.87 -30.58 15.90
CA ARG A 5 -18.74 -29.38 16.74
C ARG A 5 -17.33 -28.79 16.67
N MET A 6 -16.29 -29.64 16.76
CA MET A 6 -14.89 -29.20 16.63
C MET A 6 -14.59 -28.63 15.24
N ALA A 7 -15.08 -29.27 14.18
CA ALA A 7 -14.91 -28.76 12.82
C ALA A 7 -15.56 -27.38 12.62
N VAL A 8 -16.78 -27.19 13.13
CA VAL A 8 -17.48 -25.90 13.10
C VAL A 8 -16.72 -24.84 13.91
N LEU A 9 -16.21 -25.20 15.09
CA LEU A 9 -15.45 -24.29 15.94
C LEU A 9 -14.14 -23.84 15.27
N LEU A 10 -13.43 -24.76 14.60
CA LEU A 10 -12.23 -24.47 13.83
C LEU A 10 -12.51 -23.57 12.62
N LEU A 11 -13.62 -23.81 11.91
CA LEU A 11 -14.07 -22.95 10.81
C LEU A 11 -14.38 -21.53 11.28
N LEU A 12 -15.09 -21.40 12.40
CA LEU A 12 -15.36 -20.10 13.02
C LEU A 12 -14.08 -19.40 13.45
N LEU A 13 -13.15 -20.13 14.08
CA LEU A 13 -11.85 -19.58 14.46
C LEU A 13 -11.05 -19.10 13.24
N ALA A 14 -10.99 -19.90 12.18
CA ALA A 14 -10.33 -19.54 10.93
C ALA A 14 -10.96 -18.29 10.29
N ALA A 15 -12.29 -18.18 10.29
CA ALA A 15 -13.00 -17.02 9.77
C ALA A 15 -12.69 -15.75 10.59
N VAL A 16 -12.65 -15.85 11.92
CA VAL A 16 -12.28 -14.73 12.80
C VAL A 16 -10.84 -14.31 12.56
N LEU A 17 -9.91 -15.26 12.50
CA LEU A 17 -8.49 -14.97 12.22
C LEU A 17 -8.31 -14.32 10.84
N PHE A 18 -9.02 -14.81 9.83
CA PHE A 18 -9.02 -14.20 8.50
C PHE A 18 -9.57 -12.78 8.52
N PHE A 19 -10.68 -12.53 9.22
CA PHE A 19 -11.28 -11.20 9.33
C PHE A 19 -10.34 -10.22 10.06
N VAL A 20 -9.76 -10.63 11.18
CA VAL A 20 -8.79 -9.82 11.94
C VAL A 20 -7.53 -9.56 11.11
N GLY A 21 -6.97 -10.60 10.47
CA GLY A 21 -5.81 -10.47 9.61
C GLY A 21 -6.05 -9.50 8.45
N ARG A 22 -7.22 -9.59 7.81
CA ARG A 22 -7.64 -8.66 6.75
C ARG A 22 -7.77 -7.24 7.27
N ARG A 23 -8.40 -7.03 8.43
CA ARG A 23 -8.51 -5.69 9.04
C ARG A 23 -7.15 -5.09 9.36
N LEU A 24 -6.23 -5.87 9.92
CA LEU A 24 -4.86 -5.42 10.20
C LEU A 24 -4.10 -5.08 8.92
N TYR A 25 -4.29 -5.85 7.85
CA TYR A 25 -3.74 -5.54 6.54
C TYR A 25 -4.32 -4.24 5.96
N ASP A 26 -5.65 -4.07 6.02
CA ASP A 26 -6.35 -2.87 5.55
C ASP A 26 -5.87 -1.62 6.30
N CYS A 27 -5.68 -1.69 7.62
CA CYS A 27 -5.20 -0.56 8.42
C CYS A 27 -3.76 -0.13 8.08
N ARG A 28 -2.95 -0.99 7.46
CA ARG A 28 -1.59 -0.64 7.01
C ARG A 28 -1.56 0.11 5.68
N ILE A 29 -2.68 0.05 4.94
CA ILE A 29 -2.80 0.71 3.65
C ILE A 29 -3.15 2.17 3.88
N THR A 30 -2.20 3.03 3.55
CA THR A 30 -2.33 4.48 3.70
C THR A 30 -2.72 5.17 2.39
N ALA A 31 -2.54 4.50 1.25
CA ALA A 31 -2.89 5.02 -0.07
C ALA A 31 -3.47 3.93 -0.99
N SER A 32 -4.23 4.35 -1.99
CA SER A 32 -4.76 3.46 -3.03
C SER A 32 -4.43 3.97 -4.42
N VAL A 33 -4.20 3.06 -5.37
CA VAL A 33 -3.99 3.42 -6.78
C VAL A 33 -5.19 3.02 -7.62
N VAL A 34 -5.61 3.93 -8.51
CA VAL A 34 -6.65 3.68 -9.52
C VAL A 34 -6.17 4.25 -10.86
N GLY A 35 -5.93 3.39 -11.84
CA GLY A 35 -5.35 3.79 -13.12
C GLY A 35 -3.97 4.42 -12.97
N ASN A 36 -3.77 5.62 -13.49
CA ASN A 36 -2.52 6.38 -13.40
C ASN A 36 -2.50 7.37 -12.23
N LYS A 37 -3.34 7.15 -11.20
CA LYS A 37 -3.48 8.05 -10.05
C LYS A 37 -3.31 7.33 -8.72
N LEU A 38 -2.47 7.90 -7.86
CA LEU A 38 -2.35 7.50 -6.46
C LEU A 38 -3.16 8.47 -5.59
N TYR A 39 -3.94 7.93 -4.66
CA TYR A 39 -4.77 8.67 -3.72
C TYR A 39 -4.22 8.47 -2.31
N TYR A 40 -3.71 9.53 -1.71
CA TYR A 40 -3.17 9.53 -0.35
C TYR A 40 -3.73 10.72 0.43
N HIS A 41 -4.45 10.44 1.51
CA HIS A 41 -5.27 11.43 2.23
C HIS A 41 -6.16 12.25 1.28
N GLU A 42 -6.02 13.58 1.27
CA GLU A 42 -6.79 14.51 0.43
C GLU A 42 -6.05 14.88 -0.87
N ALA A 43 -4.90 14.24 -1.15
CA ALA A 43 -4.05 14.52 -2.30
C ALA A 43 -4.14 13.41 -3.36
N VAL A 44 -4.03 13.83 -4.62
CA VAL A 44 -4.02 12.95 -5.80
C VAL A 44 -2.73 13.18 -6.57
N TYR A 45 -2.00 12.10 -6.83
CA TYR A 45 -0.69 12.10 -7.47
C TYR A 45 -0.81 11.46 -8.86
N ASP A 46 -0.19 12.06 -9.86
CA ASP A 46 -0.18 11.53 -11.23
C ASP A 46 1.06 10.62 -11.42
N GLU A 47 0.89 9.54 -12.18
CA GLU A 47 2.00 8.67 -12.55
C GLU A 47 3.06 9.42 -13.37
N ILE A 48 4.33 9.20 -13.02
CA ILE A 48 5.48 9.67 -13.78
C ILE A 48 6.28 8.48 -14.30
N LEU A 49 6.81 8.62 -15.52
CA LEU A 49 7.53 7.55 -16.20
C LEU A 49 8.98 7.41 -15.72
N ALA A 50 9.55 8.47 -15.16
CA ALA A 50 10.88 8.48 -14.59
C ALA A 50 10.97 9.54 -13.50
N SER A 51 11.41 9.13 -12.31
CA SER A 51 11.79 10.03 -11.24
C SER A 51 13.31 10.08 -11.17
N GLY A 52 13.90 11.28 -11.22
CA GLY A 52 15.33 11.48 -10.97
C GLY A 52 15.70 11.47 -9.48
N LEU A 53 14.73 11.16 -8.59
CA LEU A 53 14.88 11.34 -7.15
C LEU A 53 15.53 10.11 -6.51
N PRO A 54 16.61 10.30 -5.73
CA PRO A 54 17.27 9.19 -5.03
C PRO A 54 16.36 8.66 -3.91
N LEU A 55 15.88 7.42 -4.08
CA LEU A 55 14.95 6.74 -3.16
C LEU A 55 15.49 6.59 -1.73
N ASP A 56 16.81 6.59 -1.58
CA ASP A 56 17.52 6.35 -0.33
C ASP A 56 17.36 7.49 0.69
N THR A 57 16.75 8.61 0.27
CA THR A 57 16.58 9.82 1.07
C THR A 57 15.18 9.95 1.70
N GLY A 58 14.30 8.96 1.51
CA GLY A 58 12.90 9.07 1.90
C GLY A 58 12.49 8.36 3.20
N ARG A 59 11.51 8.92 3.92
CA ARG A 59 10.82 8.26 5.04
C ARG A 59 9.62 7.44 4.53
N CYS A 60 9.55 6.15 4.87
CA CYS A 60 8.38 5.32 4.60
C CYS A 60 7.15 5.83 5.38
N LEU A 61 6.05 6.10 4.68
CA LEU A 61 4.78 6.59 5.24
C LEU A 61 3.73 5.50 5.41
N GLY A 62 3.84 4.39 4.67
CA GLY A 62 2.91 3.28 4.78
C GLY A 62 2.82 2.44 3.52
N SER A 63 1.87 1.50 3.52
CA SER A 63 1.65 0.59 2.39
C SER A 63 0.60 1.13 1.43
N VAL A 64 0.69 0.75 0.16
CA VAL A 64 -0.25 1.16 -0.87
C VAL A 64 -0.99 -0.06 -1.42
N ARG A 65 -2.30 0.07 -1.67
CA ARG A 65 -3.11 -0.96 -2.34
C ARG A 65 -3.18 -0.71 -3.84
N TYR A 66 -2.96 -1.78 -4.60
CA TYR A 66 -3.12 -1.81 -6.05
C TYR A 66 -4.29 -2.72 -6.48
N GLU A 67 -4.86 -2.45 -7.64
CA GLU A 67 -5.57 -3.44 -8.48
C GLU A 67 -4.66 -4.65 -8.84
N LEU A 68 -5.24 -5.79 -9.22
CA LEU A 68 -4.45 -6.98 -9.53
C LEU A 68 -3.67 -6.82 -10.86
N GLY A 69 -2.39 -7.22 -10.88
CA GLY A 69 -1.61 -7.37 -12.13
C GLY A 69 -0.67 -6.22 -12.47
N GLU A 70 -0.30 -5.40 -11.49
CA GLU A 70 0.34 -4.11 -11.70
C GLU A 70 1.83 -4.12 -11.32
N THR A 71 2.67 -3.57 -12.21
CA THR A 71 4.14 -3.56 -12.13
C THR A 71 4.66 -2.22 -11.62
N CYS A 72 5.96 -2.11 -11.38
CA CYS A 72 6.55 -0.95 -10.70
C CYS A 72 6.25 0.40 -11.38
N ARG A 73 5.50 1.28 -10.70
CA ARG A 73 5.17 2.64 -11.12
C ARG A 73 5.71 3.68 -10.14
N PHE A 74 5.94 4.89 -10.63
CA PHE A 74 6.29 6.07 -9.82
C PHE A 74 5.17 7.09 -9.91
N TYR A 75 4.86 7.79 -8.82
CA TYR A 75 3.85 8.85 -8.80
C TYR A 75 4.42 10.11 -8.15
N GLU A 76 4.16 11.27 -8.74
CA GLU A 76 4.60 12.58 -8.26
C GLU A 76 3.39 13.55 -8.21
N LEU A 77 3.38 14.45 -7.23
CA LEU A 77 2.38 15.52 -7.22
C LEU A 77 2.82 16.62 -8.19
N LYS A 78 1.94 17.06 -9.09
CA LYS A 78 2.18 18.29 -9.85
C LYS A 78 2.37 19.47 -8.89
N GLY A 79 3.61 19.90 -8.71
CA GLY A 79 3.97 21.09 -7.92
C GLY A 79 4.34 20.86 -6.45
N LEU A 80 4.34 19.62 -5.93
CA LEU A 80 4.89 19.31 -4.59
C LEU A 80 5.75 18.04 -4.65
N PRO A 81 7.07 18.16 -4.88
CA PRO A 81 7.98 17.03 -5.11
C PRO A 81 8.32 16.22 -3.85
N GLU A 82 7.71 16.52 -2.70
CA GLU A 82 8.07 15.94 -1.40
C GLU A 82 7.63 14.48 -1.19
N TYR A 83 6.83 13.90 -2.08
CA TYR A 83 6.26 12.56 -1.88
C TYR A 83 6.42 11.71 -3.14
N LEU A 84 6.90 10.48 -2.96
CA LEU A 84 7.14 9.53 -4.04
C LEU A 84 6.67 8.15 -3.63
N TYR A 85 5.81 7.54 -4.45
CA TYR A 85 5.49 6.12 -4.33
C TYR A 85 6.53 5.28 -5.06
N VAL A 86 6.92 4.17 -4.44
CA VAL A 86 7.82 3.19 -5.03
C VAL A 86 7.25 1.78 -4.81
N SER A 87 7.09 1.06 -5.90
CA SER A 87 6.89 -0.38 -5.86
C SER A 87 8.26 -1.06 -5.93
N LEU A 88 8.69 -1.70 -4.84
CA LEU A 88 9.91 -2.52 -4.83
C LEU A 88 9.50 -3.99 -4.76
N GLY A 89 9.29 -4.59 -5.94
CA GLY A 89 8.92 -6.01 -6.05
C GLY A 89 7.60 -6.34 -5.34
N TRP A 90 7.70 -7.02 -4.20
CA TRP A 90 6.57 -7.53 -3.41
C TRP A 90 6.10 -6.53 -2.34
N GLU A 91 6.89 -5.48 -2.10
CA GLU A 91 6.62 -4.48 -1.08
C GLU A 91 6.26 -3.13 -1.72
N TYR A 92 5.00 -2.75 -1.55
CA TYR A 92 4.44 -1.51 -2.07
C TYR A 92 4.48 -0.45 -0.98
N ARG A 93 5.35 0.55 -1.13
CA ARG A 93 5.63 1.54 -0.07
C ARG A 93 5.53 2.97 -0.59
N LEU A 94 4.89 3.82 0.20
CA LEU A 94 4.87 5.26 -0.03
C LEU A 94 6.01 5.92 0.75
N TYR A 95 6.75 6.82 0.11
CA TYR A 95 7.85 7.56 0.72
C TYR A 95 7.59 9.07 0.70
N ARG A 96 8.00 9.75 1.77
CA ARG A 96 8.24 11.20 1.76
C ARG A 96 9.71 11.42 1.47
N LEU A 97 10.04 12.10 0.39
CA LEU A 97 11.41 12.51 0.08
C LEU A 97 11.79 13.65 1.03
N CYS A 98 12.94 13.53 1.69
CA CYS A 98 13.50 14.64 2.45
C CYS A 98 14.00 15.71 1.46
N GLU A 99 13.90 16.99 1.83
CA GLU A 99 14.60 18.04 1.09
C GLU A 99 16.10 17.71 1.07
N ALA A 100 16.76 17.90 -0.07
CA ALA A 100 18.21 17.89 -0.10
C ALA A 100 18.70 19.12 0.68
N GLU A 101 19.52 18.88 1.73
CA GLU A 101 20.22 19.95 2.45
C GLU A 101 21.08 20.82 1.51
#